data_AF-A0A5Y3UZ93-F1
#
_entry.id   AF-A0A5Y3UZ93-F1
#
_cell.length_a   1.000
_cell.length_b   1.000
_cell.length_c   1.000
_cell.angle_alpha   90.00
_cell.angle_beta   90.00
_cell.angle_gamma   90.00
#
_symmetry.space_group_name_H-M   'P 1'
#
loop_
_entity.id
_entity.type
_entity.pdbx_description
1 polymer ?
#
loop_
_entity_poly.entity_id
_entity_poly.type
_entity_poly.pdbx_seq_one_letter_code
_entity_poly.pdbx_strand_id
1 'polypeptide(L)'
;MFKFKEKISDYTEREFIELLDEFRTSTRKDKLLDGDELEDYIDRLTDHFTEITGHPAQGDLIFYPESVEAREPENILKIVKEWRRSQGLPLFKDSE
;
A
#
# COMPACT_ATOMS: atom_id res chain seq x y z
N MET A 1 6.53 -12.09 -7.56
CA MET A 1 6.86 -10.90 -6.75
C MET A 1 6.33 -9.64 -7.41
N PHE A 2 5.87 -8.68 -6.61
CA PHE A 2 5.31 -7.42 -7.08
C PHE A 2 6.34 -6.55 -7.82
N LYS A 3 5.88 -5.75 -8.79
CA LYS A 3 6.74 -4.81 -9.53
C LYS A 3 6.59 -3.40 -8.94
N PHE A 4 7.61 -2.97 -8.22
CA PHE A 4 7.66 -1.64 -7.62
C PHE A 4 7.86 -0.52 -8.63
N LYS A 5 7.29 0.65 -8.33
CA LYS A 5 7.53 1.92 -9.03
C LYS A 5 7.97 2.96 -8.00
N GLU A 6 8.89 3.83 -8.39
CA GLU A 6 9.61 4.71 -7.45
C GLU A 6 8.71 5.78 -6.80
N LYS A 7 7.66 6.24 -7.49
CA LYS A 7 6.80 7.32 -6.98
C LYS A 7 5.34 6.92 -7.03
N ILE A 8 4.56 7.45 -6.09
CA ILE A 8 3.10 7.26 -6.07
C ILE A 8 2.43 7.78 -7.35
N SER A 9 2.99 8.83 -7.97
CA SER A 9 2.48 9.39 -9.24
C SER A 9 2.72 8.50 -10.46
N ASP A 10 3.52 7.43 -10.30
CA ASP A 10 3.72 6.43 -11.35
C ASP A 10 2.69 5.29 -11.28
N TYR A 11 2.02 5.15 -10.13
CA TYR A 11 0.95 4.18 -9.90
C TYR A 11 -0.39 4.74 -10.36
N THR A 12 -1.20 3.91 -11.02
CA THR A 12 -2.64 4.11 -11.03
C THR A 12 -3.25 3.68 -9.70
N GLU A 13 -4.47 4.12 -9.40
CA GLU A 13 -5.21 3.66 -8.23
C GLU A 13 -5.29 2.13 -8.19
N ARG A 14 -5.58 1.48 -9.33
CA ARG A 14 -5.63 0.02 -9.44
C ARG A 14 -4.31 -0.66 -9.14
N GLU A 15 -3.19 -0.13 -9.65
CA GLU A 15 -1.87 -0.73 -9.38
C GLU A 15 -1.46 -0.57 -7.91
N PHE A 16 -1.92 0.48 -7.23
CA PHE A 16 -1.72 0.65 -5.80
C PHE A 16 -2.58 -0.32 -4.98
N ILE A 17 -3.82 -0.61 -5.42
CA ILE A 17 -4.61 -1.71 -4.83
C ILE A 17 -3.90 -3.05 -5.00
N GLU A 18 -3.33 -3.33 -6.18
CA GLU A 18 -2.54 -4.55 -6.38
C GLU A 18 -1.32 -4.63 -5.44
N LEU A 19 -0.71 -3.50 -5.05
CA LEU A 19 0.33 -3.47 -4.03
C LEU A 19 -0.24 -3.84 -2.65
N LEU A 20 -1.38 -3.25 -2.27
CA LEU A 20 -2.05 -3.50 -0.99
C LEU A 20 -2.55 -4.94 -0.85
N ASP A 21 -2.91 -5.57 -1.96
CA ASP A 21 -3.30 -6.98 -2.00
C ASP A 21 -2.15 -7.93 -1.64
N GLU A 22 -0.91 -7.56 -1.94
CA GLU A 22 0.25 -8.42 -1.62
C GLU A 22 0.46 -8.60 -0.11
N PHE A 23 -0.05 -7.70 0.72
CA PHE A 23 -0.02 -7.86 2.19
C PHE A 23 -0.96 -8.94 2.72
N ARG A 24 -1.93 -9.39 1.92
CA ARG A 24 -2.99 -10.29 2.39
C ARG A 24 -2.77 -11.70 1.86
N THR A 25 -2.83 -12.68 2.75
CA THR A 25 -2.78 -14.10 2.35
C THR A 25 -3.89 -14.46 1.35
N SER A 26 -5.07 -13.84 1.44
CA SER A 26 -6.19 -14.08 0.52
C SER A 26 -5.94 -13.57 -0.90
N THR A 27 -5.26 -12.42 -1.09
CA THR A 27 -5.12 -11.78 -2.41
C THR A 27 -3.68 -11.78 -2.96
N ARG A 28 -2.65 -11.92 -2.12
CA ARG A 28 -1.23 -12.02 -2.53
C ARG A 28 -1.03 -13.03 -3.65
N LYS A 29 -0.28 -12.66 -4.70
CA LYS A 29 -0.04 -13.51 -5.88
C LYS A 29 0.71 -14.80 -5.54
N ASP A 30 1.72 -14.70 -4.68
CA ASP A 30 2.49 -15.85 -4.24
C ASP A 30 1.92 -16.46 -2.95
N LYS A 31 1.23 -17.60 -3.11
CA LYS A 31 0.60 -18.33 -2.01
C LYS A 31 1.55 -19.28 -1.27
N LEU A 32 2.75 -19.50 -1.80
CA LEU A 32 3.72 -20.43 -1.25
C LEU A 32 4.72 -19.75 -0.32
N LEU A 33 4.83 -18.41 -0.34
CA LEU A 33 5.65 -17.67 0.61
C LEU A 33 5.20 -17.93 2.06
N ASP A 34 6.13 -18.41 2.87
CA ASP A 34 5.99 -18.64 4.30
C ASP A 34 7.30 -18.31 5.04
N GLY A 35 7.25 -18.41 6.38
CA GLY A 35 8.42 -18.21 7.26
C GLY A 35 9.17 -16.90 6.99
N ASP A 36 10.50 -16.99 7.04
CA ASP A 36 11.42 -15.86 6.86
C ASP A 36 11.27 -15.22 5.47
N GLU A 37 10.98 -16.00 4.42
CA GLU A 37 10.81 -15.45 3.06
C GLU A 37 9.55 -14.58 2.95
N LEU A 38 8.49 -14.94 3.68
CA LEU A 38 7.30 -14.13 3.78
C LEU A 38 7.56 -12.86 4.59
N GLU A 39 8.25 -12.95 5.73
CA GLU A 39 8.63 -11.81 6.55
C GLU A 39 9.44 -10.79 5.75
N ASP A 40 10.51 -11.23 5.09
CA ASP A 40 11.34 -10.40 4.20
C ASP A 40 10.54 -9.77 3.05
N TYR A 41 9.50 -10.45 2.57
CA TYR A 41 8.63 -9.90 1.52
C TYR A 41 7.69 -8.82 2.07
N ILE A 42 7.06 -9.05 3.22
CA ILE A 42 6.19 -8.08 3.89
C ILE A 42 6.99 -6.84 4.31
N ASP A 43 8.22 -6.99 4.78
CA ASP A 43 9.10 -5.87 5.13
C ASP A 43 9.39 -4.99 3.91
N ARG A 44 9.80 -5.60 2.78
CA ARG A 44 10.02 -4.86 1.52
C ARG A 44 8.77 -4.15 1.02
N LEU A 45 7.59 -4.75 1.16
CA LEU A 45 6.33 -4.10 0.81
C LEU A 45 6.04 -2.91 1.74
N THR A 46 6.30 -3.06 3.04
CA THR A 46 6.07 -2.04 4.06
C THR A 46 6.99 -0.83 3.89
N ASP A 47 8.27 -1.07 3.66
CA ASP A 47 9.26 -0.02 3.38
C ASP A 47 8.86 0.76 2.13
N HIS A 48 8.54 0.05 1.04
CA HIS A 48 8.10 0.66 -0.21
C HIS A 48 6.82 1.48 -0.04
N PHE A 49 5.81 0.92 0.64
CA PHE A 49 4.56 1.63 0.94
C PHE A 49 4.84 2.91 1.73
N THR A 50 5.68 2.83 2.76
CA THR A 50 6.02 3.99 3.60
C THR A 50 6.71 5.06 2.78
N GLU A 51 7.67 4.69 1.94
CA GLU A 51 8.41 5.61 1.07
C GLU A 51 7.50 6.32 0.06
N ILE A 52 6.70 5.58 -0.72
CA ILE A 52 5.92 6.19 -1.80
C ILE A 52 4.71 6.99 -1.27
N THR A 53 4.11 6.56 -0.16
CA THR A 53 2.95 7.26 0.41
C THR A 53 3.37 8.48 1.21
N GLY A 54 4.51 8.42 1.91
CA GLY A 54 4.98 9.45 2.83
C GLY A 54 4.01 9.75 3.97
N HIS A 55 3.02 8.87 4.21
CA HIS A 55 1.98 9.11 5.20
C HIS A 55 2.57 8.99 6.62
N PRO A 56 2.25 9.89 7.57
CA PRO A 56 2.85 9.88 8.90
C PRO A 56 2.55 8.62 9.71
N ALA A 57 1.42 7.95 9.43
CA ALA A 57 1.09 6.65 10.03
C ALA A 57 1.84 5.47 9.41
N GLN A 58 2.60 5.65 8.32
CA GLN A 58 3.45 4.61 7.73
C GLN A 58 2.70 3.27 7.54
N GLY A 59 3.33 2.14 7.88
CA GLY A 59 2.72 0.81 7.85
C GLY A 59 1.52 0.62 8.80
N ASP A 60 1.28 1.51 9.76
CA ASP A 60 0.14 1.38 10.68
C ASP A 60 -1.21 1.41 9.95
N LEU A 61 -1.28 2.09 8.80
CA LEU A 61 -2.46 2.06 7.93
C LEU A 61 -2.85 0.63 7.50
N ILE A 62 -1.88 -0.30 7.47
CA ILE A 62 -2.07 -1.67 7.02
C ILE A 62 -2.20 -2.63 8.23
N PHE A 63 -1.32 -2.48 9.22
CA PHE A 63 -1.20 -3.41 10.33
C PHE A 63 -2.06 -3.05 11.54
N TYR A 64 -2.33 -1.76 11.76
CA TYR A 64 -3.06 -1.23 12.90
C TYR A 64 -4.15 -0.24 12.46
N PRO A 65 -5.10 -0.66 11.59
CA PRO A 65 -6.15 0.21 11.11
C PRO A 65 -7.11 0.59 12.24
N GLU A 66 -7.72 1.78 12.15
CA GLU A 66 -8.68 2.28 13.14
C GLU A 66 -9.95 1.40 13.26
N SER A 67 -10.30 0.68 12.18
CA SER A 67 -11.41 -0.28 12.16
C SER A 67 -11.13 -1.43 11.20
N VAL A 68 -11.97 -2.47 11.25
CA VAL A 68 -11.89 -3.61 10.32
C VAL A 68 -12.13 -3.15 8.88
N GLU A 69 -13.06 -2.23 8.67
CA GLU A 69 -13.36 -1.67 7.35
C GLU A 69 -12.22 -0.80 6.83
N ALA A 70 -11.58 -0.01 7.70
CA ALA A 70 -10.42 0.81 7.33
C ALA A 70 -9.25 -0.04 6.82
N ARG A 71 -9.23 -1.33 7.17
CA ARG A 71 -8.25 -2.29 6.65
C ARG A 71 -8.42 -2.56 5.17
N GLU A 72 -9.59 -2.40 4.55
CA GLU A 72 -9.79 -2.79 3.14
C GLU A 72 -8.89 -1.97 2.19
N PRO A 73 -8.30 -2.59 1.14
CA PRO A 73 -7.38 -1.90 0.22
C PRO A 73 -7.93 -0.58 -0.34
N GLU A 74 -9.21 -0.56 -0.70
CA GLU A 74 -9.89 0.62 -1.24
C GLU A 74 -9.97 1.76 -0.22
N ASN A 75 -10.15 1.42 1.05
CA ASN A 75 -10.20 2.40 2.14
C ASN A 75 -8.81 2.95 2.47
N ILE A 76 -7.78 2.09 2.48
CA ILE A 76 -6.38 2.54 2.64
C ILE A 76 -5.98 3.48 1.49
N LEU A 77 -6.31 3.12 0.25
CA LEU A 77 -6.08 3.97 -0.91
C LEU A 77 -6.77 5.34 -0.72
N LYS A 78 -8.03 5.34 -0.28
CA LYS A 78 -8.79 6.56 -0.03
C LYS A 78 -8.12 7.44 1.03
N ILE A 79 -7.71 6.86 2.16
CA ILE A 79 -7.00 7.56 3.25
C ILE A 79 -5.72 8.21 2.72
N VAL A 80 -4.89 7.45 2.02
CA VAL A 80 -3.64 7.96 1.42
C VAL A 80 -3.92 9.10 0.44
N LYS A 81 -4.90 8.91 -0.45
CA LYS A 81 -5.28 9.92 -1.47
C LYS A 81 -5.76 11.22 -0.83
N GLU A 82 -6.67 11.13 0.13
CA GLU A 82 -7.24 12.28 0.83
C GLU A 82 -6.19 13.03 1.64
N TRP A 83 -5.34 12.32 2.38
CA TRP A 83 -4.25 12.93 3.12
C TRP A 83 -3.27 13.64 2.17
N ARG A 84 -2.79 12.98 1.12
CA ARG A 84 -1.86 13.60 0.16
C ARG A 84 -2.45 14.83 -0.51
N ARG A 85 -3.73 14.79 -0.88
CA ARG A 85 -4.45 15.95 -1.44
C ARG A 85 -4.50 17.10 -0.43
N SER A 86 -4.76 16.81 0.85
CA SER A 86 -4.76 17.84 1.91
C SER A 86 -3.40 18.51 2.12
N GLN A 87 -2.30 17.82 1.79
CA GLN A 87 -0.93 18.32 1.89
C GLN A 87 -0.44 19.01 0.61
N GLY A 88 -1.24 19.01 -0.47
CA GLY A 88 -0.82 19.51 -1.79
C GLY A 88 0.26 18.65 -2.47
N LEU A 89 0.33 17.37 -2.12
CA LEU A 89 1.32 16.43 -2.68
C LEU A 89 0.80 15.78 -3.99
N PRO A 90 1.68 15.32 -4.88
CA PRO A 90 1.28 14.57 -6.07
C PRO A 90 0.43 13.34 -5.73
N LEU A 91 -0.62 13.12 -6.51
CA LEU A 91 -1.53 11.97 -6.38
C LEU A 91 -1.15 10.84 -7.35
N PHE A 92 -1.99 9.82 -7.44
CA PHE A 92 -1.84 8.73 -8.40
C PHE A 92 -1.96 9.23 -9.84
N LYS A 93 -1.41 8.45 -10.76
CA LYS A 93 -1.31 8.75 -12.19
C LYS A 93 -2.67 9.06 -12.85
N ASP A 94 -3.72 8.42 -12.38
CA ASP A 94 -5.11 8.53 -12.87
C ASP A 94 -6.05 9.20 -11.86
N SER A 95 -5.51 9.86 -10.84
CA SER A 95 -6.28 10.69 -9.91
C SER A 95 -6.14 12.18 -10.25
N GLU A 96 -7.26 12.91 -10.14
CA GLU A 96 -7.31 14.39 -10.16
C GLU A 96 -7.10 15.00 -8.78
#